data_AF-A0A381U0W2-F1
#
_entry.id   AF-A0A381U0W2-F1
#
_cell.length_a   1.000
_cell.length_b   1.000
_cell.length_c   1.000
_cell.angle_alpha   90.00
_cell.angle_beta   90.00
_cell.angle_gamma   90.00
#
_symmetry.space_group_name_H-M   'P 1'
#
loop_
_entity.id
_entity.type
_entity.pdbx_description
1 polymer ?
#
loop_
_entity_poly.entity_id
_entity_poly.type
_entity_poly.pdbx_seq_one_letter_code
_entity_poly.pdbx_strand_id
1 'polypeptide(L)' 'MSDRKIIHVIGTGTIGEPLIGLLSDYKDKIGIDQVTFHKNSALKGDFTKVIDLQKRGAHLAVD' A
#
# COMPACT_ATOMS: atom_id res chain seq x y z
N MET A 1 -3.91 14.42 -20.88
CA MET A 1 -3.51 13.98 -19.52
C MET A 1 -3.28 12.49 -19.61
N SER A 2 -2.13 11.98 -19.17
CA SER A 2 -1.95 10.53 -19.05
C SER A 2 -2.89 10.01 -17.97
N ASP A 3 -3.53 8.86 -18.21
CA ASP A 3 -4.34 8.19 -17.20
C ASP A 3 -3.45 7.81 -16.01
N ARG A 4 -3.85 8.26 -14.80
CA ARG A 4 -3.16 7.90 -13.56
C ARG A 4 -3.40 6.43 -13.25
N LYS A 5 -2.33 5.64 -13.15
CA LYS A 5 -2.35 4.23 -12.78
C LYS A 5 -2.19 4.11 -11.27
N ILE A 6 -3.30 3.87 -10.60
CA ILE A 6 -3.37 3.72 -9.15
C ILE A 6 -3.76 2.28 -8.83
N ILE A 7 -3.02 1.63 -7.92
CA ILE A 7 -3.41 0.34 -7.35
C ILE A 7 -3.93 0.56 -5.94
N HIS A 8 -5.10 0.00 -5.65
CA HIS A 8 -5.67 -0.05 -4.31
C HIS A 8 -5.72 -1.50 -3.82
N VAL A 9 -5.06 -1.76 -2.69
CA VAL A 9 -5.02 -3.10 -2.07
C VAL A 9 -5.92 -3.14 -0.84
N ILE A 10 -6.87 -4.07 -0.81
CA ILE A 10 -7.76 -4.29 0.33
C ILE A 10 -7.23 -5.46 1.17
N GLY A 11 -6.74 -5.14 2.37
CA GLY A 11 -6.21 -6.12 3.32
C GLY A 11 -4.68 -6.15 3.41
N THR A 12 -4.19 -6.26 4.64
CA THR A 12 -2.75 -6.24 4.99
C THR A 12 -2.32 -7.54 5.70
N GLY A 13 -2.88 -8.67 5.25
CA GLY A 13 -2.54 -10.00 5.76
C GLY A 13 -1.21 -10.51 5.19
N THR A 14 -0.96 -11.81 5.33
CA THR A 14 0.30 -12.47 4.94
C THR A 14 0.77 -12.16 3.53
N ILE A 15 -0.15 -12.03 2.57
CA ILE A 15 0.18 -11.70 1.17
C ILE A 15 0.04 -10.20 0.88
N GLY A 16 -0.97 -9.55 1.47
CA GLY A 16 -1.25 -8.14 1.20
C GLY A 16 -0.08 -7.23 1.58
N GLU A 17 0.49 -7.42 2.76
CA GLU A 17 1.63 -6.63 3.23
C GLU A 17 2.86 -6.69 2.30
N PRO A 18 3.43 -7.89 2.01
CA PRO A 18 4.59 -7.96 1.11
C PRO A 18 4.26 -7.50 -0.31
N LEU A 19 3.01 -7.69 -0.79
CA LEU A 19 2.58 -7.18 -2.09
C LEU A 19 2.55 -5.65 -2.14
N ILE A 20 2.00 -4.99 -1.10
CA ILE A 20 1.98 -3.52 -1.01
C ILE A 20 3.41 -2.97 -0.99
N GLY A 21 4.30 -3.60 -0.20
CA GLY A 21 5.73 -3.25 -0.16
C GLY A 21 6.37 -3.36 -1.54
N LEU A 22 6.25 -4.52 -2.20
CA LEU A 22 6.80 -4.77 -3.53
C LEU A 22 6.27 -3.77 -4.57
N LEU A 23 4.96 -3.53 -4.60
CA LEU A 23 4.36 -2.57 -5.53
C LEU A 23 4.87 -1.16 -5.28
N SER A 24 5.06 -0.76 -4.03
CA SER A 24 5.55 0.58 -3.67
C SER A 24 7.02 0.75 -4.03
N ASP A 25 7.84 -0.26 -3.77
CA ASP A 25 9.29 -0.27 -4.04
C ASP A 25 9.59 -0.27 -5.55
N TYR A 26 8.68 -0.78 -6.39
CA TYR A 26 8.87 -0.92 -7.84
C TYR A 26 7.97 -0.01 -8.68
N LYS A 27 7.09 0.80 -8.09
CA LYS A 27 6.04 1.56 -8.81
C LYS A 27 6.58 2.33 -10.02
N ASP A 28 7.75 2.98 -9.88
CA ASP A 28 8.36 3.77 -10.95
C ASP A 28 8.86 2.89 -12.11
N LYS A 29 9.37 1.69 -11.80
CA LYS A 29 9.87 0.73 -12.79
C LYS A 29 8.76 0.07 -13.60
N ILE A 30 7.57 -0.06 -13.01
CA ILE A 30 6.40 -0.69 -13.64
C ILE A 30 5.34 0.32 -14.12
N GLY A 31 5.63 1.63 -14.00
CA GLY A 31 4.79 2.70 -14.51
C GLY A 31 3.47 2.87 -13.75
N ILE A 32 3.52 2.75 -12.42
CA ILE A 32 2.41 3.01 -11.49
C ILE A 32 2.67 4.34 -10.78
N ASP A 33 1.66 5.21 -10.72
CA ASP A 33 1.78 6.52 -10.08
C ASP A 33 1.63 6.41 -8.56
N GLN A 34 0.74 5.53 -8.09
CA GLN A 34 0.42 5.42 -6.67
C GLN A 34 -0.02 4.02 -6.25
N VAL A 35 0.40 3.63 -5.05
CA VAL A 35 -0.13 2.47 -4.33
C VAL A 35 -0.84 2.98 -3.09
N THR A 36 -2.09 2.55 -2.91
CA THR A 36 -2.91 2.83 -1.75
C THR A 36 -3.34 1.51 -1.10
N PHE A 37 -3.61 1.49 0.20
CA PHE A 37 -4.05 0.29 0.88
C PHE A 37 -5.09 0.57 1.97
N HIS A 38 -6.02 -0.36 2.13
CA HIS A 38 -6.99 -0.37 3.21
C HIS A 38 -6.70 -1.53 4.18
N LYS A 39 -6.86 -1.26 5.47
CA LYS A 39 -6.69 -2.25 6.54
C LYS A 39 -8.04 -2.59 7.16
N ASN A 40 -8.53 -3.81 6.92
CA ASN A 40 -9.86 -4.26 7.37
C ASN A 40 -10.10 -4.27 8.89
N SER A 41 -9.04 -4.27 9.71
CA SER A 41 -9.20 -4.32 11.17
C SER A 41 -8.13 -3.49 11.84
N ALA A 42 -8.49 -2.54 12.69
CA ALA A 42 -7.53 -1.70 13.41
C ALA A 42 -6.96 -2.39 14.66
N LEU A 43 -6.12 -3.41 14.47
CA LEU A 43 -5.40 -4.06 15.57
C LEU A 43 -4.25 -3.17 16.06
N LYS A 44 -4.20 -2.93 17.38
CA LYS A 44 -3.22 -2.02 18.03
C LYS A 44 -1.76 -2.42 17.80
N GLY A 45 -1.47 -3.70 17.54
CA GLY A 45 -0.12 -4.19 17.26
C GLY A 45 0.38 -3.92 15.84
N ASP A 46 -0.51 -3.57 14.90
CA ASP A 46 -0.15 -3.45 13.48
C ASP A 46 0.22 -2.02 13.06
N PHE A 47 0.29 -1.06 13.98
CA PHE A 47 0.63 0.34 13.62
C PHE A 47 2.04 0.43 13.02
N THR A 48 2.97 -0.44 13.46
CA THR A 48 4.34 -0.53 12.92
C THR A 48 4.32 -0.91 11.45
N LYS A 49 3.47 -1.86 11.06
CA LYS A 49 3.26 -2.29 9.67
C LYS A 49 2.73 -1.15 8.81
N VAL A 50 1.71 -0.42 9.29
CA VAL A 50 1.15 0.73 8.58
C VAL A 50 2.24 1.79 8.33
N ILE A 51 3.03 2.10 9.36
CA ILE A 51 4.13 3.05 9.26
C ILE A 51 5.21 2.57 8.28
N ASP A 52 5.56 1.27 8.29
CA ASP A 52 6.54 0.70 7.34
C ASP A 52 6.07 0.86 5.88
N LEU A 53 4.83 0.48 5.59
CA LEU A 53 4.25 0.61 4.26
C LEU A 53 4.18 2.07 3.80
N GLN A 54 3.86 2.99 4.71
CA GLN A 54 3.88 4.44 4.42
C GLN A 54 5.28 4.95 4.12
N LYS A 55 6.30 4.51 4.85
CA LYS A 55 7.70 4.87 4.59
C LYS A 55 8.19 4.37 3.22
N ARG A 56 7.67 3.25 2.74
CA ARG A 56 7.93 2.72 1.38
C ARG A 56 7.15 3.47 0.28
N GLY A 57 6.25 4.39 0.65
CA GLY A 57 5.49 5.21 -0.29
C GLY A 57 4.07 4.74 -0.60
N ALA A 58 3.56 3.73 0.14
CA ALA A 58 2.15 3.35 0.09
C ALA A 58 1.29 4.33 0.89
N HIS A 59 0.06 4.59 0.46
CA HIS A 59 -0.84 5.50 1.17
C HIS A 59 -1.97 4.74 1.85
N LEU A 60 -2.12 4.91 3.16
CA LEU A 60 -3.26 4.38 3.90
C LEU A 60 -4.54 5.10 3.44
N ALA A 61 -5.53 4.34 3.00
CA ALA A 61 -6.90 4.80 2.79
C ALA A 61 -7.75 4.38 4.00
N VAL A 62 -8.60 5.28 4.48
CA VAL A 62 -9.50 5.07 5.62
C VAL A 62 -10.94 5.29 5.16
N ASP A 63 -11.86 4.58 5.79
CA ASP A 63 -13.32 4.75 5.62
C ASP A 63 -13.86 5.89 6.50
#